data_AF-A0A0Q9ET86-F1
#
_entry.id   AF-A0A0Q9ET86-F1
#
_cell.length_a   1.000
_cell.length_b   1.000
_cell.length_c   1.000
_cell.angle_alpha   90.00
_cell.angle_beta   90.00
_cell.angle_gamma   90.00
#
_symmetry.space_group_name_H-M   'P 1'
#
loop_
_entity.id
_entity.type
_entity.pdbx_description
1 polymer ?
#
loop_
_entity_poly.entity_id
_entity_poly.type
_entity_poly.pdbx_seq_one_letter_code
_entity_poly.pdbx_strand_id
1 'polypeptide(L)'
;MRLAPPPPDIRLAPRHEHEPLLRALALSLAALERQSAMALALSADPLDSAIDLPPGAPNAMDRAQLQAAAPLYFAAELEAAGLLPTAELIAGLFASGAITQPLGPGAQLINSFWRARRERLDVNERQAIFARVIETPYFERLMAALCEAIVAQADGGDLRERVALETACASLGEFLALRVDPMANLAARDIVANINLALGFLRDRMLQAAFGVNSLWQLVAIAGATQGQSASLIQRRVDQGRAGQTVLLWLAEHYADPAPQIAAEDYELIGAAQRWLSGRIAAPASGSAPTLSAAA
;
A
#
# COMPACT_ATOMS: atom_id res chain seq x y z
N MET A 1 -30.10 40.88 -28.31
CA MET A 1 -29.02 40.31 -27.48
C MET A 1 -28.45 39.10 -28.21
N ARG A 2 -27.20 39.14 -28.67
CA ARG A 2 -26.51 37.96 -29.21
C ARG A 2 -25.90 37.20 -28.02
N LEU A 3 -26.32 35.96 -27.82
CA LEU A 3 -25.72 35.07 -26.82
C LEU A 3 -24.27 34.82 -27.20
N ALA A 4 -23.37 34.88 -26.21
CA ALA A 4 -21.97 34.52 -26.40
C ALA A 4 -21.88 33.04 -26.82
N PRO A 5 -20.94 32.68 -27.72
CA PRO A 5 -20.74 31.29 -28.09
C PRO A 5 -20.35 30.46 -26.85
N PRO A 6 -20.79 29.19 -26.78
CA PRO A 6 -20.42 28.31 -25.68
C PRO A 6 -18.88 28.18 -25.60
N PRO A 7 -18.31 28.04 -24.39
CA PRO A 7 -16.89 27.81 -24.22
C PRO A 7 -16.48 26.52 -24.96
N PRO A 8 -15.26 26.49 -25.53
CA PRO A 8 -14.78 25.32 -26.26
C PRO A 8 -14.74 24.09 -25.35
N ASP A 9 -15.17 22.94 -25.90
CA ASP A 9 -15.10 21.66 -25.19
C ASP A 9 -13.67 21.38 -24.74
N ILE A 10 -13.46 21.36 -23.42
CA ILE A 10 -12.19 20.93 -22.84
C ILE A 10 -12.08 19.42 -23.08
N ARG A 11 -11.27 19.04 -24.07
CA ARG A 11 -10.89 17.64 -24.27
C ARG A 11 -10.00 17.20 -23.12
N LEU A 12 -10.60 16.57 -22.12
CA LEU A 12 -9.85 15.88 -21.08
C LEU A 12 -9.04 14.77 -21.75
N ALA A 13 -7.71 14.78 -21.56
CA ALA A 13 -6.87 13.69 -22.02
C ALA A 13 -7.38 12.35 -21.43
N PRO A 14 -7.36 11.25 -22.20
CA PRO A 14 -7.78 9.95 -21.68
C PRO A 14 -6.88 9.60 -20.49
N ARG A 15 -7.46 9.60 -19.29
CA ARG A 15 -6.76 9.12 -18.08
C ARG A 15 -6.45 7.65 -18.27
N HIS A 16 -5.19 7.27 -18.12
CA HIS A 16 -4.84 5.86 -18.19
C HIS A 16 -5.43 5.14 -16.97
N GLU A 17 -6.22 4.09 -17.19
CA GLU A 17 -6.95 3.33 -16.16
C GLU A 17 -6.09 2.96 -14.93
N HIS A 18 -4.80 2.69 -15.15
CA HIS A 18 -3.86 2.25 -14.13
C HIS A 18 -2.88 3.34 -13.65
N GLU A 19 -2.99 4.58 -14.14
CA GLU A 19 -2.13 5.69 -13.72
C GLU A 19 -2.04 5.86 -12.19
N PRO A 20 -3.17 5.82 -11.44
CA PRO A 20 -3.11 6.02 -10.00
C PRO A 20 -2.35 4.89 -9.26
N LEU A 21 -2.47 3.66 -9.76
CA LEU A 21 -1.78 2.48 -9.24
C LEU A 21 -0.26 2.56 -9.51
N LEU A 22 0.12 2.92 -10.74
CA LEU A 22 1.53 3.03 -11.11
C LEU A 22 2.23 4.18 -10.38
N ARG A 23 1.53 5.29 -10.15
CA ARG A 23 2.04 6.37 -9.31
C ARG A 23 2.33 5.89 -7.89
N ALA A 24 1.41 5.13 -7.28
CA ALA A 24 1.59 4.55 -5.95
C ALA A 24 2.78 3.57 -5.90
N LEU A 25 2.94 2.73 -6.93
CA LEU A 25 4.09 1.85 -7.04
C LEU A 25 5.42 2.63 -7.19
N ALA A 26 5.44 3.66 -8.02
CA ALA A 26 6.62 4.53 -8.18
C ALA A 26 6.98 5.23 -6.86
N LEU A 27 5.97 5.67 -6.09
CA LEU A 27 6.17 6.22 -4.75
C LEU A 27 6.78 5.18 -3.80
N SER A 28 6.35 3.91 -3.85
CA SER A 28 6.95 2.84 -3.06
C SER A 28 8.42 2.64 -3.40
N LEU A 29 8.76 2.54 -4.69
CA LEU A 29 10.14 2.37 -5.15
C LEU A 29 11.02 3.54 -4.71
N ALA A 30 10.56 4.78 -4.92
CA ALA A 30 11.29 5.97 -4.51
C ALA A 30 11.48 6.07 -2.99
N ALA A 31 10.48 5.68 -2.19
CA ALA A 31 10.59 5.65 -0.73
C ALA A 31 11.67 4.64 -0.26
N LEU A 32 11.70 3.44 -0.86
CA LEU A 32 12.69 2.42 -0.54
C LEU A 32 14.11 2.82 -1.01
N GLU A 33 14.24 3.51 -2.16
CA GLU A 33 15.53 4.05 -2.60
C GLU A 33 16.06 5.12 -1.63
N ARG A 34 15.21 6.09 -1.23
CA ARG A 34 15.56 7.10 -0.22
C ARG A 34 16.02 6.46 1.10
N GLN A 35 15.28 5.47 1.56
CA GLN A 35 15.60 4.70 2.77
C GLN A 35 16.96 4.01 2.66
N SER A 36 17.31 3.45 1.48
CA SER A 36 18.62 2.83 1.23
C SER A 36 19.76 3.83 1.35
N ALA A 37 19.59 4.99 0.70
CA ALA A 37 20.60 6.03 0.68
C ALA A 37 20.83 6.59 2.09
N MET A 38 19.76 6.75 2.86
CA MET A 38 19.81 7.22 4.23
C MET A 38 20.49 6.21 5.16
N ALA A 39 20.16 4.92 5.06
CA ALA A 39 20.83 3.87 5.83
C ALA A 39 22.34 3.79 5.52
N LEU A 40 22.72 3.93 4.25
CA LEU A 40 24.13 4.00 3.83
C LEU A 40 24.83 5.23 4.40
N ALA A 41 24.20 6.40 4.34
CA ALA A 41 24.75 7.64 4.90
C ALA A 41 25.00 7.53 6.41
N LEU A 42 24.03 6.98 7.16
CA LEU A 42 24.15 6.75 8.61
C LEU A 42 25.25 5.74 8.95
N SER A 43 25.49 4.75 8.08
CA SER A 43 26.59 3.78 8.28
C SER A 43 27.98 4.34 7.96
N ALA A 44 28.05 5.42 7.19
CA ALA A 44 29.30 6.03 6.74
C ALA A 44 29.85 7.10 7.70
N ASP A 45 29.05 7.57 8.66
CA ASP A 45 29.46 8.56 9.65
C ASP A 45 29.71 7.93 11.04
N PRO A 46 30.97 7.65 11.40
CA PRO A 46 31.29 7.05 12.70
C PRO A 46 31.02 8.00 13.88
N LEU A 47 30.75 9.29 13.66
CA LEU A 47 30.53 10.29 14.70
C LEU A 47 29.08 10.37 15.22
N ASP A 48 28.10 9.84 14.49
CA ASP A 48 26.68 9.86 14.90
C ASP A 48 26.35 8.80 15.98
N SER A 49 27.29 7.89 16.25
CA SER A 49 27.23 6.98 17.41
C SER A 49 27.63 7.66 18.74
N ALA A 50 28.04 8.93 18.72
CA ALA A 50 28.51 9.68 19.89
C ALA A 50 27.50 10.68 20.47
N ILE A 51 26.33 10.89 19.85
CA ILE A 51 25.27 11.75 20.38
C ILE A 51 24.32 10.89 21.20
N ASP A 52 24.51 10.93 22.53
CA ASP A 52 23.61 10.29 23.49
C ASP A 52 22.28 11.04 23.52
N LEU A 53 21.38 10.68 22.61
CA LEU A 53 19.99 11.16 22.61
C LEU A 53 19.28 10.60 23.85
N PRO A 54 18.46 11.41 24.54
CA PRO A 54 17.68 10.89 25.66
C PRO A 54 16.78 9.74 25.19
N PRO A 55 16.56 8.72 26.02
CA PRO A 55 15.74 7.57 25.66
C PRO A 55 14.34 8.02 25.23
N GLY A 56 13.93 7.63 24.02
CA GLY A 56 12.64 8.00 23.43
C GLY A 56 12.67 9.21 22.47
N ALA A 57 13.81 9.87 22.27
CA ALA A 57 13.91 10.90 21.24
C ALA A 57 13.84 10.26 19.83
N PRO A 58 13.02 10.80 18.91
CA PRO A 58 12.99 10.37 17.51
C PRO A 58 14.39 10.45 16.91
N ASN A 59 14.90 9.35 16.40
CA ASN A 59 16.21 9.32 15.75
C ASN A 59 16.07 9.14 14.22
N ALA A 60 17.16 9.37 13.49
CA ALA A 60 17.18 9.21 12.04
C ALA A 60 16.86 7.76 11.61
N MET A 61 17.25 6.75 12.39
CA MET A 61 16.93 5.35 12.10
C MET A 61 15.42 5.08 12.14
N ASP A 62 14.69 5.66 13.09
CA ASP A 62 13.24 5.52 13.19
C ASP A 62 12.55 6.09 11.94
N ARG A 63 13.00 7.25 11.45
CA ARG A 63 12.51 7.83 10.20
C ARG A 63 12.76 6.90 9.00
N ALA A 64 13.96 6.31 8.90
CA ALA A 64 14.28 5.37 7.84
C ALA A 64 13.40 4.10 7.93
N GLN A 65 13.12 3.60 9.13
CA GLN A 65 12.21 2.46 9.33
C GLN A 65 10.78 2.82 8.91
N LEU A 66 10.28 3.99 9.30
CA LEU A 66 8.93 4.44 8.93
C LEU A 66 8.73 4.59 7.42
N GLN A 67 9.76 4.96 6.67
CA GLN A 67 9.68 5.06 5.20
C GLN A 67 9.33 3.72 4.52
N ALA A 68 9.67 2.58 5.13
CA ALA A 68 9.31 1.27 4.59
C ALA A 68 7.91 0.79 5.01
N ALA A 69 7.31 1.38 6.06
CA ALA A 69 5.95 1.05 6.49
C ALA A 69 4.91 1.29 5.40
N ALA A 70 5.03 2.42 4.68
CA ALA A 70 4.10 2.78 3.61
C ALA A 70 4.11 1.80 2.42
N PRO A 71 5.27 1.45 1.83
CA PRO A 71 5.36 0.38 0.84
C PRO A 71 4.81 -0.96 1.30
N LEU A 72 5.08 -1.36 2.56
CA LEU A 72 4.58 -2.62 3.13
C LEU A 72 3.07 -2.61 3.28
N TYR A 73 2.47 -1.51 3.76
CA TYR A 73 1.02 -1.36 3.85
C TYR A 73 0.36 -1.45 2.46
N PHE A 74 0.89 -0.73 1.48
CA PHE A 74 0.40 -0.80 0.11
C PHE A 74 0.49 -2.23 -0.47
N ALA A 75 1.63 -2.89 -0.26
CA ALA A 75 1.83 -4.26 -0.70
C ALA A 75 0.87 -5.26 -0.02
N ALA A 76 0.61 -5.09 1.27
CA ALA A 76 -0.33 -5.93 2.02
C ALA A 76 -1.76 -5.81 1.48
N GLU A 77 -2.21 -4.60 1.13
CA GLU A 77 -3.54 -4.41 0.52
C GLU A 77 -3.61 -4.98 -0.89
N LEU A 78 -2.54 -4.91 -1.69
CA LEU A 78 -2.48 -5.55 -3.01
C LEU A 78 -2.46 -7.08 -2.92
N GLU A 79 -1.75 -7.64 -1.93
CA GLU A 79 -1.76 -9.07 -1.62
C GLU A 79 -3.16 -9.52 -1.20
N ALA A 80 -3.82 -8.79 -0.29
CA ALA A 80 -5.18 -9.05 0.16
C ALA A 80 -6.21 -8.92 -0.98
N ALA A 81 -5.97 -8.02 -1.92
CA ALA A 81 -6.72 -7.89 -3.16
C ALA A 81 -6.45 -9.02 -4.16
N GLY A 82 -5.51 -9.93 -3.88
CA GLY A 82 -5.24 -11.11 -4.70
C GLY A 82 -4.26 -10.88 -5.87
N LEU A 83 -3.55 -9.75 -5.92
CA LEU A 83 -2.68 -9.40 -7.05
C LEU A 83 -1.55 -10.41 -7.26
N LEU A 84 -0.71 -10.64 -6.24
CA LEU A 84 0.40 -11.59 -6.32
C LEU A 84 -0.07 -13.05 -6.44
N PRO A 85 -1.08 -13.52 -5.68
CA PRO A 85 -1.66 -14.85 -5.92
C PRO A 85 -2.13 -15.07 -7.36
N THR A 86 -2.77 -14.06 -7.97
CA THR A 86 -3.18 -14.12 -9.39
C THR A 86 -1.97 -14.19 -10.33
N ALA A 87 -0.92 -13.43 -10.05
CA ALA A 87 0.33 -13.45 -10.80
C ALA A 87 0.97 -14.85 -10.80
N GLU A 88 1.05 -15.49 -9.62
CA GLU A 88 1.58 -16.86 -9.47
C GLU A 88 0.73 -17.88 -10.25
N LEU A 89 -0.60 -17.78 -10.14
CA LEU A 89 -1.52 -18.68 -10.82
C LEU A 89 -1.33 -18.60 -12.34
N ILE A 90 -1.32 -17.38 -12.89
CA ILE A 90 -1.19 -17.15 -14.33
C ILE A 90 0.19 -17.60 -14.82
N ALA A 91 1.25 -17.30 -14.06
CA ALA A 91 2.59 -17.75 -14.39
C ALA A 91 2.70 -19.28 -14.41
N GLY A 92 2.04 -19.95 -13.46
CA GLY A 92 1.95 -21.41 -13.43
C GLY A 92 1.16 -22.00 -14.59
N LEU A 93 0.01 -21.41 -14.95
CA LEU A 93 -0.79 -21.80 -16.12
C LEU A 93 -0.02 -21.60 -17.44
N PHE A 94 0.74 -20.52 -17.55
CA PHE A 94 1.59 -20.27 -18.70
C PHE A 94 2.70 -21.32 -18.80
N ALA A 95 3.41 -21.57 -17.69
CA ALA A 95 4.51 -22.53 -17.66
C ALA A 95 4.08 -23.99 -17.87
N SER A 96 2.84 -24.35 -17.52
CA SER A 96 2.28 -25.68 -17.79
C SER A 96 1.79 -25.86 -19.24
N GLY A 97 1.76 -24.78 -20.03
CA GLY A 97 1.22 -24.79 -21.40
C GLY A 97 -0.30 -24.69 -21.47
N ALA A 98 -1.00 -24.39 -20.36
CA ALA A 98 -2.44 -24.20 -20.35
C ALA A 98 -2.88 -22.92 -21.08
N ILE A 99 -2.02 -21.89 -21.08
CA ILE A 99 -2.20 -20.68 -21.90
C ILE A 99 -1.45 -20.91 -23.22
N THR A 100 -2.20 -21.13 -24.30
CA THR A 100 -1.65 -21.45 -25.63
C THR A 100 -1.63 -20.25 -26.59
N GLN A 101 -2.26 -19.14 -26.20
CA GLN A 101 -2.30 -17.91 -27.00
C GLN A 101 -0.91 -17.26 -27.05
N PRO A 102 -0.50 -16.69 -28.21
CA PRO A 102 0.74 -15.94 -28.30
C PRO A 102 0.63 -14.64 -27.50
N LEU A 103 1.41 -14.49 -26.43
CA LEU A 103 1.39 -13.29 -25.57
C LEU A 103 2.47 -12.24 -25.91
N GLY A 104 3.14 -12.39 -27.06
CA GLY A 104 4.17 -11.44 -27.50
C GLY A 104 5.27 -11.22 -26.44
N PRO A 105 5.72 -9.96 -26.21
CA PRO A 105 6.74 -9.63 -25.21
C PRO A 105 6.35 -10.00 -23.77
N GLY A 106 5.05 -10.03 -23.43
CA GLY A 106 4.56 -10.38 -22.10
C GLY A 106 4.95 -11.80 -21.68
N ALA A 107 5.11 -12.71 -22.63
CA ALA A 107 5.57 -14.09 -22.37
C ALA A 107 6.94 -14.15 -21.68
N GLN A 108 7.86 -13.24 -22.01
CA GLN A 108 9.19 -13.20 -21.38
C GLN A 108 9.09 -12.77 -19.91
N LEU A 109 8.25 -11.79 -19.61
CA LEU A 109 8.00 -11.34 -18.23
C LEU A 109 7.41 -12.46 -17.38
N ILE A 110 6.41 -13.17 -17.90
CA ILE A 110 5.77 -14.30 -17.21
C ILE A 110 6.78 -15.42 -16.94
N ASN A 111 7.59 -15.79 -17.95
CA ASN A 111 8.62 -16.82 -17.79
C ASN A 111 9.68 -16.44 -16.75
N SER A 112 10.17 -15.21 -16.77
CA SER A 112 11.15 -14.70 -15.80
C SER A 112 10.56 -14.71 -14.38
N PHE A 113 9.32 -14.25 -14.22
CA PHE A 113 8.61 -14.26 -12.94
C PHE A 113 8.44 -15.69 -12.38
N TRP A 114 8.08 -16.65 -13.23
CA TRP A 114 7.92 -18.05 -12.85
C TRP A 114 9.25 -18.70 -12.44
N ARG A 115 10.33 -18.45 -13.18
CA ARG A 115 11.65 -19.03 -12.90
C ARG A 115 12.21 -18.56 -11.55
N ALA A 116 12.04 -17.28 -11.24
CA ALA A 116 12.50 -16.67 -9.99
C ALA A 116 11.67 -17.09 -8.76
N ARG A 117 10.59 -17.87 -8.90
CA ARG A 117 9.65 -18.15 -7.80
C ARG A 117 10.27 -18.82 -6.56
N ARG A 118 11.40 -19.52 -6.72
CA ARG A 118 12.11 -20.20 -5.61
C ARG A 118 13.06 -19.27 -4.86
N GLU A 119 13.38 -18.12 -5.45
CA GLU A 119 14.26 -17.10 -4.89
C GLU A 119 13.47 -15.97 -4.21
N ARG A 120 12.15 -15.92 -4.46
CA ARG A 120 11.24 -14.91 -3.91
C ARG A 120 10.59 -15.43 -2.63
N LEU A 121 10.21 -14.49 -1.74
CA LEU A 121 9.39 -14.78 -0.57
C LEU A 121 8.08 -15.47 -0.97
N ASP A 122 7.76 -16.56 -0.30
CA ASP A 122 6.51 -17.29 -0.50
C ASP A 122 5.31 -16.55 0.14
N VAL A 123 4.10 -17.11 -0.03
CA VAL A 123 2.89 -16.45 0.49
C VAL A 123 2.88 -16.37 2.02
N ASN A 124 3.39 -17.39 2.72
CA ASN A 124 3.37 -17.44 4.18
C ASN A 124 4.40 -16.48 4.76
N GLU A 125 5.58 -16.39 4.14
CA GLU A 125 6.63 -15.45 4.51
C GLU A 125 6.16 -14.01 4.35
N ARG A 126 5.55 -13.67 3.21
CA ARG A 126 4.97 -12.32 3.00
C ARG A 126 3.90 -12.01 4.04
N GLN A 127 2.98 -12.94 4.29
CA GLN A 127 1.90 -12.75 5.27
C GLN A 127 2.43 -12.59 6.71
N ALA A 128 3.45 -13.34 7.10
CA ALA A 128 4.08 -13.19 8.41
C ALA A 128 4.70 -11.79 8.59
N ILE A 129 5.32 -11.25 7.54
CA ILE A 129 5.91 -9.90 7.54
C ILE A 129 4.81 -8.84 7.63
N PHE A 130 3.74 -8.97 6.83
CA PHE A 130 2.60 -8.07 6.89
C PHE A 130 1.91 -8.08 8.26
N ALA A 131 1.63 -9.26 8.82
CA ALA A 131 0.95 -9.40 10.11
C ALA A 131 1.78 -8.81 11.26
N ARG A 132 3.11 -8.86 11.16
CA ARG A 132 4.01 -8.25 12.14
C ARG A 132 3.98 -6.73 12.12
N VAL A 133 3.95 -6.12 10.93
CA VAL A 133 3.97 -4.65 10.77
C VAL A 133 2.57 -4.05 10.91
N ILE A 134 1.55 -4.74 10.40
CA ILE A 134 0.17 -4.30 10.27
C ILE A 134 -0.69 -5.19 11.18
N GLU A 135 -0.51 -5.03 12.49
CA GLU A 135 -1.24 -5.82 13.48
C GLU A 135 -2.70 -5.34 13.59
N THR A 136 -3.61 -5.98 12.87
CA THR A 136 -5.06 -5.73 12.98
C THR A 136 -5.61 -6.34 14.29
N PRO A 137 -6.47 -5.63 15.05
CA PRO A 137 -7.12 -4.35 14.74
C PRO A 137 -6.36 -3.11 15.26
N TYR A 138 -5.18 -3.28 15.86
CA TYR A 138 -4.47 -2.20 16.52
C TYR A 138 -4.00 -1.12 15.53
N PHE A 139 -3.35 -1.53 14.44
CA PHE A 139 -2.92 -0.62 13.37
C PHE A 139 -4.10 0.17 12.80
N GLU A 140 -5.23 -0.49 12.49
CA GLU A 140 -6.40 0.17 11.89
C GLU A 140 -6.97 1.28 12.77
N ARG A 141 -6.96 1.09 14.09
CA ARG A 141 -7.43 2.10 15.03
C ARG A 141 -6.49 3.31 15.07
N LEU A 142 -5.18 3.09 15.08
CA LEU A 142 -4.20 4.19 15.07
C LEU A 142 -4.21 4.94 13.74
N MET A 143 -4.29 4.22 12.62
CA MET A 143 -4.40 4.80 11.29
C MET A 143 -5.70 5.60 11.13
N ALA A 144 -6.81 5.11 11.68
CA ALA A 144 -8.07 5.86 11.71
C ALA A 144 -7.96 7.15 12.51
N ALA A 145 -7.38 7.10 13.71
CA ALA A 145 -7.16 8.28 14.55
C ALA A 145 -6.29 9.33 13.83
N LEU A 146 -5.24 8.91 13.13
CA LEU A 146 -4.42 9.81 12.33
C LEU A 146 -5.21 10.43 11.17
N CYS A 147 -5.93 9.63 10.40
CA CYS A 147 -6.73 10.14 9.29
C CYS A 147 -7.83 11.10 9.75
N GLU A 148 -8.48 10.81 10.88
CA GLU A 148 -9.49 11.69 11.50
C GLU A 148 -8.86 13.01 11.94
N ALA A 149 -7.68 12.99 12.56
CA ALA A 149 -6.97 14.19 12.98
C ALA A 149 -6.52 15.06 11.79
N ILE A 150 -6.04 14.45 10.70
CA ILE A 150 -5.67 15.15 9.46
C ILE A 150 -6.88 15.91 8.90
N VAL A 151 -8.04 15.24 8.81
CA VAL A 151 -9.26 15.86 8.26
C VAL A 151 -9.76 16.97 9.19
N ALA A 152 -9.79 16.73 10.50
CA ALA A 152 -10.24 17.73 11.47
C ALA A 152 -9.35 18.99 11.46
N GLN A 153 -8.04 18.84 11.33
CA GLN A 153 -7.13 19.98 11.27
C GLN A 153 -7.36 20.80 9.98
N ALA A 154 -7.64 20.15 8.85
CA ALA A 154 -7.95 20.82 7.59
C ALA A 154 -9.27 21.60 7.61
N ASP A 155 -10.27 21.16 8.41
CA ASP A 155 -11.60 21.77 8.48
C ASP A 155 -11.64 23.06 9.33
N GLY A 156 -10.63 23.33 10.17
CA GLY A 156 -10.60 24.56 10.96
C GLY A 156 -9.61 24.60 12.13
N GLY A 157 -8.49 23.88 12.03
CA GLY A 157 -7.64 23.45 13.15
C GLY A 157 -7.41 24.45 14.27
N ASP A 158 -8.01 24.17 15.43
CA ASP A 158 -7.74 24.83 16.70
C ASP A 158 -6.63 24.10 17.49
N LEU A 159 -6.36 24.53 18.73
CA LEU A 159 -5.33 23.91 19.58
C LEU A 159 -5.62 22.42 19.85
N ARG A 160 -6.88 22.03 20.02
CA ARG A 160 -7.32 20.66 20.25
C ARG A 160 -7.03 19.79 19.03
N GLU A 161 -7.35 20.24 17.81
CA GLU A 161 -7.06 19.45 16.61
C GLU A 161 -5.55 19.30 16.39
N ARG A 162 -4.75 20.33 16.73
CA ARG A 162 -3.27 20.23 16.70
C ARG A 162 -2.75 19.17 17.66
N VAL A 163 -3.19 19.19 18.91
CA VAL A 163 -2.80 18.19 19.92
C VAL A 163 -3.27 16.78 19.52
N ALA A 164 -4.46 16.66 18.94
CA ALA A 164 -4.96 15.38 18.44
C ALA A 164 -4.09 14.83 17.29
N LEU A 165 -3.67 15.68 16.35
CA LEU A 165 -2.76 15.30 15.27
C LEU A 165 -1.40 14.86 15.81
N GLU A 166 -0.80 15.65 16.70
CA GLU A 166 0.48 15.31 17.34
C GLU A 166 0.40 13.95 18.04
N THR A 167 -0.64 13.73 18.84
CA THR A 167 -0.86 12.46 19.57
C THR A 167 -1.03 11.28 18.60
N ALA A 168 -1.78 11.47 17.51
CA ALA A 168 -2.01 10.43 16.52
C ALA A 168 -0.74 10.10 15.72
N CYS A 169 0.05 11.11 15.35
CA CYS A 169 1.36 10.95 14.72
C CYS A 169 2.31 10.17 15.62
N ALA A 170 2.47 10.59 16.88
CA ALA A 170 3.33 9.93 17.85
C ALA A 170 2.92 8.46 18.05
N SER A 171 1.63 8.22 18.30
CA SER A 171 1.11 6.87 18.58
C SER A 171 1.31 5.89 17.42
N LEU A 172 1.02 6.32 16.18
CA LEU A 172 1.21 5.47 15.01
C LEU A 172 2.69 5.34 14.62
N GLY A 173 3.45 6.43 14.74
CA GLY A 173 4.89 6.44 14.48
C GLY A 173 5.66 5.50 15.40
N GLU A 174 5.47 5.60 16.71
CA GLU A 174 6.08 4.70 17.70
C GLU A 174 5.68 3.25 17.46
N PHE A 175 4.39 2.99 17.19
CA PHE A 175 3.90 1.65 16.90
C PHE A 175 4.62 1.01 15.71
N LEU A 176 4.83 1.77 14.64
CA LEU A 176 5.47 1.30 13.42
C LEU A 176 7.00 1.20 13.57
N ALA A 177 7.66 2.15 14.23
CA ALA A 177 9.10 2.12 14.44
C ALA A 177 9.54 0.85 15.20
N LEU A 178 8.73 0.40 16.17
CA LEU A 178 8.99 -0.84 16.91
C LEU A 178 8.79 -2.13 16.08
N ARG A 179 8.09 -2.06 14.95
CA ARG A 179 7.68 -3.24 14.16
C ARG A 179 8.37 -3.35 12.80
N VAL A 180 8.80 -2.22 12.23
CA VAL A 180 9.51 -2.18 10.96
C VAL A 180 11.01 -2.38 11.21
N ASP A 181 11.40 -3.64 11.36
CA ASP A 181 12.78 -4.02 11.56
C ASP A 181 13.57 -4.13 10.23
N PRO A 182 14.90 -4.34 10.28
CA PRO A 182 15.71 -4.48 9.07
C PRO A 182 15.25 -5.59 8.12
N MET A 183 14.65 -6.68 8.65
CA MET A 183 14.12 -7.76 7.82
C MET A 183 12.88 -7.33 7.06
N ALA A 184 11.95 -6.64 7.72
CA ALA A 184 10.78 -6.04 7.07
C ALA A 184 11.19 -5.04 5.97
N ASN A 185 12.26 -4.27 6.20
CA ASN A 185 12.81 -3.33 5.20
C ASN A 185 13.33 -4.03 3.95
N LEU A 186 14.10 -5.12 4.11
CA LEU A 186 14.59 -5.90 2.99
C LEU A 186 13.43 -6.55 2.23
N ALA A 187 12.50 -7.16 2.96
CA ALA A 187 11.31 -7.76 2.38
C ALA A 187 10.43 -6.75 1.61
N ALA A 188 10.31 -5.51 2.09
CA ALA A 188 9.57 -4.47 1.38
C ALA A 188 10.07 -4.28 -0.05
N ARG A 189 11.40 -4.31 -0.26
CA ARG A 189 12.02 -4.20 -1.60
C ARG A 189 11.65 -5.35 -2.49
N ASP A 190 11.84 -6.58 -1.99
CA ASP A 190 11.56 -7.79 -2.76
C ASP A 190 10.08 -7.88 -3.13
N ILE A 191 9.19 -7.60 -2.17
CA ILE A 191 7.75 -7.61 -2.38
C ILE A 191 7.33 -6.56 -3.40
N VAL A 192 7.80 -5.31 -3.28
CA VAL A 192 7.45 -4.24 -4.22
C VAL A 192 8.00 -4.52 -5.62
N ALA A 193 9.22 -5.07 -5.74
CA ALA A 193 9.78 -5.49 -7.01
C ALA A 193 8.93 -6.60 -7.66
N ASN A 194 8.46 -7.56 -6.87
CA ASN A 194 7.58 -8.63 -7.34
C ASN A 194 6.23 -8.11 -7.81
N ILE A 195 5.66 -7.14 -7.08
CA ILE A 195 4.43 -6.44 -7.49
C ILE A 195 4.64 -5.71 -8.82
N ASN A 196 5.77 -5.03 -9.00
CA ASN A 196 6.09 -4.34 -10.25
C ASN A 196 6.17 -5.32 -11.44
N LEU A 197 6.86 -6.45 -11.26
CA LEU A 197 6.95 -7.49 -12.28
C LEU A 197 5.58 -8.10 -12.61
N ALA A 198 4.78 -8.40 -11.58
CA ALA A 198 3.41 -8.91 -11.74
C ALA A 198 2.54 -7.92 -12.53
N LEU A 199 2.55 -6.64 -12.16
CA LEU A 199 1.80 -5.61 -12.87
C LEU A 199 2.27 -5.44 -14.33
N GLY A 200 3.55 -5.70 -14.60
CA GLY A 200 4.12 -5.66 -15.95
C GLY A 200 3.38 -6.57 -16.93
N PHE A 201 3.11 -7.83 -16.55
CA PHE A 201 2.42 -8.77 -17.42
C PHE A 201 0.90 -8.84 -17.21
N LEU A 202 0.39 -8.64 -15.98
CA LEU A 202 -1.06 -8.70 -15.73
C LEU A 202 -1.84 -7.56 -16.40
N ARG A 203 -1.16 -6.46 -16.72
CA ARG A 203 -1.72 -5.33 -17.49
C ARG A 203 -1.68 -5.55 -19.00
N ASP A 204 -1.06 -6.63 -19.48
CA ASP A 204 -0.97 -6.94 -20.91
C ASP A 204 -2.38 -7.24 -21.47
N ARG A 205 -2.76 -6.50 -22.50
CA ARG A 205 -4.08 -6.65 -23.16
C ARG A 205 -4.22 -8.01 -23.84
N MET A 206 -3.15 -8.60 -24.35
CA MET A 206 -3.20 -9.93 -24.96
C MET A 206 -3.48 -11.00 -23.92
N LEU A 207 -2.85 -10.89 -22.75
CA LEU A 207 -3.13 -11.78 -21.61
C LEU A 207 -4.57 -11.61 -21.14
N GLN A 208 -5.04 -10.39 -20.91
CA GLN A 208 -6.42 -10.12 -20.50
C GLN A 208 -7.44 -10.69 -21.51
N ALA A 209 -7.19 -10.51 -22.80
CA ALA A 209 -8.03 -11.08 -23.86
C ALA A 209 -8.04 -12.62 -23.87
N ALA A 210 -6.90 -13.28 -23.55
CA ALA A 210 -6.83 -14.73 -23.43
C ALA A 210 -7.72 -15.28 -22.30
N PHE A 211 -7.99 -14.47 -21.28
CA PHE A 211 -8.92 -14.78 -20.18
C PHE A 211 -10.32 -14.18 -20.38
N GLY A 212 -10.61 -13.54 -21.52
CA GLY A 212 -11.91 -12.94 -21.82
C GLY A 212 -12.27 -11.73 -20.94
N VAL A 213 -11.28 -11.04 -20.38
CA VAL A 213 -11.46 -9.87 -19.50
C VAL A 213 -10.92 -8.60 -20.14
N ASN A 214 -11.43 -7.46 -19.68
CA ASN A 214 -11.07 -6.13 -20.21
C ASN A 214 -10.27 -5.28 -19.22
N SER A 215 -9.89 -5.82 -18.06
CA SER A 215 -9.06 -5.12 -17.09
C SER A 215 -8.26 -6.09 -16.21
N LEU A 216 -7.18 -5.56 -15.63
CA LEU A 216 -6.40 -6.21 -14.58
C LEU A 216 -7.30 -6.70 -13.43
N TRP A 217 -8.21 -5.86 -12.95
CA TRP A 217 -9.01 -6.18 -11.76
C TRP A 217 -10.09 -7.21 -12.04
N GLN A 218 -10.61 -7.28 -13.26
CA GLN A 218 -11.45 -8.41 -13.69
C GLN A 218 -10.65 -9.71 -13.74
N LEU A 219 -9.39 -9.67 -14.21
CA LEU A 219 -8.51 -10.84 -14.20
C LEU A 219 -8.28 -11.35 -12.77
N VAL A 220 -7.97 -10.45 -11.84
CA VAL A 220 -7.81 -10.75 -10.41
C VAL A 220 -9.12 -11.26 -9.81
N ALA A 221 -10.27 -10.67 -10.15
CA ALA A 221 -11.57 -11.13 -9.67
C ALA A 221 -11.92 -12.54 -10.14
N ILE A 222 -11.60 -12.91 -11.39
CA ILE A 222 -11.80 -14.27 -11.90
C ILE A 222 -10.91 -15.26 -11.16
N ALA A 223 -9.62 -14.93 -10.97
CA ALA A 223 -8.70 -15.79 -10.23
C ALA A 223 -9.10 -15.94 -8.75
N GLY A 224 -9.66 -14.88 -8.14
CA GLY A 224 -10.13 -14.84 -6.76
C GLY A 224 -11.61 -15.23 -6.57
N ALA A 225 -12.32 -15.65 -7.62
CA ALA A 225 -13.76 -15.91 -7.55
C ALA A 225 -14.13 -16.99 -6.50
N THR A 226 -13.23 -17.96 -6.28
CA THR A 226 -13.39 -18.99 -5.24
C THR A 226 -13.34 -18.44 -3.82
N GLN A 227 -12.83 -17.22 -3.63
CA GLN A 227 -12.74 -16.51 -2.35
C GLN A 227 -13.83 -15.45 -2.17
N GLY A 228 -14.82 -15.40 -3.07
CA GLY A 228 -15.94 -14.45 -2.98
C GLY A 228 -15.55 -12.99 -3.21
N GLN A 229 -14.37 -12.72 -3.79
CA GLN A 229 -13.92 -11.36 -4.05
C GLN A 229 -14.62 -10.79 -5.30
N SER A 230 -15.32 -9.67 -5.15
CA SER A 230 -15.84 -8.92 -6.28
C SER A 230 -14.81 -7.91 -6.80
N ALA A 231 -14.90 -7.54 -8.08
CA ALA A 231 -14.03 -6.50 -8.66
C ALA A 231 -14.14 -5.16 -7.92
N SER A 232 -15.32 -4.82 -7.39
CA SER A 232 -15.52 -3.60 -6.60
C SER A 232 -14.81 -3.65 -5.24
N LEU A 233 -14.80 -4.82 -4.57
CA LEU A 233 -14.09 -5.01 -3.31
C LEU A 233 -12.56 -4.97 -3.52
N ILE A 234 -12.08 -5.59 -4.60
CA ILE A 234 -10.67 -5.53 -5.03
C ILE A 234 -10.26 -4.07 -5.25
N GLN A 235 -11.03 -3.31 -6.04
CA GLN A 235 -10.74 -1.91 -6.31
C GLN A 235 -10.74 -1.07 -5.04
N ARG A 236 -11.69 -1.31 -4.13
CA ARG A 236 -11.75 -0.62 -2.83
C ARG A 236 -10.49 -0.88 -1.99
N ARG A 237 -10.00 -2.12 -1.93
CA ARG A 237 -8.73 -2.45 -1.25
C ARG A 237 -7.54 -1.74 -1.86
N VAL A 238 -7.44 -1.74 -3.19
CA VAL A 238 -6.37 -1.05 -3.91
C VAL A 238 -6.39 0.44 -3.58
N ASP A 239 -7.55 1.09 -3.62
CA ASP A 239 -7.67 2.50 -3.31
C ASP A 239 -7.41 2.80 -1.83
N GLN A 240 -7.82 1.92 -0.91
CA GLN A 240 -7.47 2.01 0.51
C GLN A 240 -5.95 1.90 0.72
N GLY A 241 -5.28 0.95 0.06
CA GLY A 241 -3.83 0.78 0.10
C GLY A 241 -3.08 2.02 -0.37
N ARG A 242 -3.48 2.60 -1.50
CA ARG A 242 -2.88 3.84 -2.04
C ARG A 242 -3.08 5.03 -1.12
N ALA A 243 -4.29 5.17 -0.58
CA ALA A 243 -4.62 6.22 0.36
C ALA A 243 -3.78 6.10 1.64
N GLY A 244 -3.70 4.90 2.23
CA GLY A 244 -2.91 4.68 3.43
C GLY A 244 -1.41 4.84 3.20
N GLN A 245 -0.89 4.43 2.05
CA GLN A 245 0.50 4.69 1.67
C GLN A 245 0.83 6.19 1.71
N THR A 246 -0.04 7.03 1.17
CA THR A 246 0.15 8.49 1.13
C THR A 246 0.24 9.07 2.55
N VAL A 247 -0.69 8.67 3.42
CA VAL A 247 -0.72 9.12 4.82
C VAL A 247 0.51 8.62 5.60
N LEU A 248 0.93 7.37 5.38
CA LEU A 248 2.11 6.80 6.04
C LEU A 248 3.43 7.42 5.57
N LEU A 249 3.55 7.78 4.29
CA LEU A 249 4.70 8.52 3.79
C LEU A 249 4.77 9.92 4.40
N TRP A 250 3.63 10.61 4.48
CA TRP A 250 3.55 11.90 5.15
C TRP A 250 3.95 11.80 6.63
N LEU A 251 3.45 10.77 7.34
CA LEU A 251 3.85 10.51 8.73
C LEU A 251 5.37 10.31 8.86
N ALA A 252 5.98 9.51 7.97
CA ALA A 252 7.42 9.28 8.01
C ALA A 252 8.24 10.58 7.81
N GLU A 253 7.76 11.49 6.97
CA GLU A 253 8.40 12.80 6.74
C GLU A 253 8.29 13.72 7.98
N HIS A 254 7.22 13.60 8.76
CA HIS A 254 6.92 14.46 9.91
C HIS A 254 7.19 13.80 11.27
N TYR A 255 7.77 12.59 11.32
CA TYR A 255 7.93 11.83 12.56
C TYR A 255 8.73 12.55 13.67
N ALA A 256 9.70 13.39 13.29
CA ALA A 256 10.51 14.15 14.24
C ALA A 256 10.01 15.59 14.44
N ASP A 257 8.89 15.96 13.83
CA ASP A 257 8.29 17.28 14.00
C ASP A 257 7.46 17.29 15.30
N PRO A 258 7.81 18.13 16.31
CA PRO A 258 7.04 18.22 17.53
C PRO A 258 5.68 18.88 17.35
N ALA A 259 5.40 19.53 16.23
CA ALA A 259 4.15 20.22 15.98
C ALA A 259 3.74 20.14 14.50
N PRO A 260 3.42 18.94 13.97
CA PRO A 260 3.06 18.77 12.58
C PRO A 260 1.82 19.59 12.23
N GLN A 261 1.86 20.25 11.08
CA GLN A 261 0.76 21.07 10.56
C GLN A 261 0.41 20.62 9.14
N ILE A 262 -0.89 20.46 8.89
CA ILE A 262 -1.44 20.23 7.56
C ILE A 262 -1.70 21.60 6.91
N ALA A 263 -1.11 21.84 5.73
CA ALA A 263 -1.46 23.02 4.96
C ALA A 263 -2.87 22.85 4.36
N ALA A 264 -3.65 23.93 4.29
CA ALA A 264 -5.03 23.86 3.79
C ALA A 264 -5.09 23.40 2.31
N GLU A 265 -4.01 23.63 1.57
CA GLU A 265 -3.81 23.21 0.19
C GLU A 265 -3.31 21.77 0.01
N ASP A 266 -3.07 21.01 1.09
CA ASP A 266 -2.61 19.61 1.03
C ASP A 266 -3.75 18.63 0.65
N TYR A 267 -4.47 18.94 -0.43
CA TYR A 267 -5.63 18.19 -0.91
C TYR A 267 -5.32 16.72 -1.22
N GLU A 268 -4.07 16.40 -1.57
CA GLU A 268 -3.63 15.02 -1.79
C GLU A 268 -3.67 14.22 -0.49
N LEU A 269 -3.10 14.76 0.60
CA LEU A 269 -3.09 14.12 1.91
C LEU A 269 -4.48 14.08 2.54
N ILE A 270 -5.20 15.20 2.54
CA ILE A 270 -6.56 15.29 3.09
C ILE A 270 -7.48 14.32 2.35
N GLY A 271 -7.43 14.31 1.01
CA GLY A 271 -8.18 13.37 0.20
C GLY A 271 -7.77 11.92 0.41
N ALA A 272 -6.49 11.64 0.69
CA ALA A 272 -6.03 10.30 1.05
C ALA A 272 -6.61 9.85 2.39
N ALA A 273 -6.53 10.69 3.44
CA ALA A 273 -7.11 10.40 4.75
C ALA A 273 -8.62 10.09 4.66
N GLN A 274 -9.38 10.93 3.94
CA GLN A 274 -10.82 10.71 3.72
C GLN A 274 -11.12 9.42 2.95
N ARG A 275 -10.35 9.12 1.90
CA ARG A 275 -10.51 7.87 1.13
C ARG A 275 -10.17 6.64 1.96
N TRP A 276 -9.15 6.71 2.81
CA TRP A 276 -8.79 5.60 3.69
C TRP A 276 -9.92 5.33 4.69
N LEU A 277 -10.46 6.37 5.34
CA LEU A 277 -11.60 6.27 6.26
C LEU A 277 -12.86 5.70 5.59
N SER A 278 -13.19 6.20 4.39
CA SER A 278 -14.33 5.71 3.59
C SER A 278 -14.09 4.29 3.05
N GLY A 279 -12.83 3.93 2.85
CA GLY A 279 -12.37 2.66 2.31
C GLY A 279 -12.46 1.50 3.30
N ARG A 280 -12.54 1.77 4.61
CA ARG A 280 -12.54 0.76 5.67
C ARG A 280 -13.52 -0.36 5.39
N ILE A 281 -12.97 -1.54 5.10
CA ILE A 281 -13.74 -2.77 5.03
C ILE A 281 -13.88 -3.25 6.47
N ALA A 282 -15.10 -3.20 7.01
CA ALA A 282 -15.36 -3.75 8.34
C ALA A 282 -14.87 -5.20 8.36
N ALA A 283 -14.07 -5.55 9.37
CA ALA A 283 -13.76 -6.96 9.62
C ALA A 283 -15.08 -7.73 9.70
N PRO A 284 -15.19 -8.92 9.07
CA PRO A 284 -16.38 -9.73 9.25
C PRO A 284 -16.58 -9.93 10.75
N ALA A 285 -17.78 -9.60 11.25
CA ALA A 285 -18.14 -9.83 12.64
C ALA A 285 -17.76 -11.27 12.97
N SER A 286 -16.92 -11.45 14.00
CA SER A 286 -16.49 -12.75 14.48
C SER A 286 -17.73 -13.63 14.57
N GLY A 287 -17.80 -14.66 13.70
CA GLY A 287 -18.95 -15.53 13.60
C GLY A 287 -19.33 -16.01 14.99
N SER A 288 -20.61 -15.88 15.32
CA SER A 288 -21.23 -16.43 16.52
C SER A 288 -20.61 -17.79 16.84
N ALA A 289 -19.94 -17.89 17.99
CA ALA A 289 -19.38 -19.15 18.46
C ALA A 289 -20.47 -20.24 18.40
N PRO A 290 -20.16 -21.44 17.90
CA PRO A 290 -21.12 -22.53 17.92
C PRO A 290 -21.52 -22.78 19.38
N THR A 291 -22.79 -22.58 19.68
CA THR A 291 -23.40 -23.02 20.94
C THR A 291 -23.17 -24.52 21.04
N LEU A 292 -22.28 -24.94 21.93
CA LEU A 292 -22.15 -26.33 22.36
C LEU A 292 -23.51 -26.77 22.90
N SER A 293 -24.25 -27.51 22.09
CA SER A 293 -25.45 -28.21 22.53
C SER A 293 -25.01 -29.30 23.49
N ALA A 294 -25.14 -29.04 24.79
CA ALA A 294 -25.05 -30.07 25.81
C ALA A 294 -26.20 -31.06 25.60
N ALA A 295 -25.87 -32.25 25.11
CA ALA A 295 -26.78 -33.39 25.17
C ALA A 295 -26.87 -33.87 26.62
N ALA A 296 -28.10 -33.92 27.13
CA ALA A 296 -28.51 -34.68 28.30
C ALA A 296 -29.36 -35.86 27.84
#